data_AF-A0AA42RZJ7-F1
#
_entry.id   AF-A0AA42RZJ7-F1
#
_cell.length_a   1.000
_cell.length_b   1.000
_cell.length_c   1.000
_cell.angle_alpha   90.00
_cell.angle_beta   90.00
_cell.angle_gamma   90.00
#
_symmetry.space_group_name_H-M   'P 1'
#
loop_
_entity.id
_entity.type
_entity.pdbx_description
1 polymer ?
#
loop_
_entity_poly.entity_id
_entity_poly.type
_entity_poly.pdbx_seq_one_letter_code
_entity_poly.pdbx_strand_id
1 'polypeptide(L)'
;MQTYWPLFWPNDSKVDHSAPQVRLDALLPVVGAVTLAYFERNERIQVDETVRLIWCPSVSDLNGWSEQPSEIAFSHVLHARVVALDAAPESTIDSVHFGLRGHVLKVLSLERLLPALRGWANGTGTWTLPQVATENGSLQLWAELSWCGRAEVAGYIYLVGSTRAESHLELIFERDGDNLVGLFHVQRNPAGTFFDFGATYFTELERCLLERVLNSAHPLCDTHPLYLVE
;
A
#
# COMPACT_ATOMS: atom_id res chain seq x y z
N MET A 1 -13.53 3.36 -10.09
CA MET A 1 -12.21 2.84 -10.49
C MET A 1 -11.70 2.02 -9.32
N GLN A 2 -11.41 0.73 -9.53
CA GLN A 2 -10.90 -0.13 -8.47
C GLN A 2 -9.42 0.16 -8.20
N THR A 3 -9.01 -0.10 -6.96
CA THR A 3 -7.61 0.05 -6.55
C THR A 3 -7.06 -1.28 -6.11
N TYR A 4 -5.82 -1.56 -6.51
CA TYR A 4 -5.10 -2.77 -6.15
C TYR A 4 -3.71 -2.41 -5.64
N TRP A 5 -3.18 -3.29 -4.80
CA TRP A 5 -1.77 -3.29 -4.42
C TRP A 5 -1.19 -4.60 -4.96
N PRO A 6 -0.45 -4.56 -6.07
CA PRO A 6 0.18 -5.75 -6.62
C PRO A 6 1.02 -6.48 -5.57
N LEU A 7 1.12 -7.80 -5.71
CA LEU A 7 1.97 -8.63 -4.86
C LEU A 7 3.45 -8.29 -5.01
N PHE A 8 3.89 -8.05 -6.24
CA PHE A 8 5.21 -7.52 -6.53
C PHE A 8 5.27 -6.94 -7.95
N TRP A 9 6.25 -6.08 -8.17
CA TRP A 9 6.66 -5.60 -9.48
C TRP A 9 7.95 -6.32 -9.90
N PRO A 10 8.00 -6.92 -11.10
CA PRO A 10 9.23 -7.54 -11.57
C PRO A 10 10.33 -6.48 -11.71
N ASN A 11 11.51 -6.77 -11.15
CA ASN A 11 12.67 -5.91 -11.28
C ASN A 11 13.07 -5.75 -12.75
N ASP A 12 13.36 -4.52 -13.18
CA ASP A 12 13.95 -4.30 -14.49
C ASP A 12 15.39 -4.80 -14.48
N SER A 13 15.68 -5.82 -15.30
CA SER A 13 17.02 -6.37 -15.51
C SER A 13 18.11 -5.34 -15.84
N LYS A 14 17.74 -4.12 -16.25
CA LYS A 14 18.65 -3.01 -16.56
C LYS A 14 19.06 -2.20 -15.32
N VAL A 15 18.41 -2.41 -14.17
CA VAL A 15 18.72 -1.71 -12.93
C VAL A 15 19.68 -2.56 -12.10
N ASP A 16 20.81 -1.97 -11.72
CA ASP A 16 21.72 -2.58 -10.76
C ASP A 16 21.20 -2.38 -9.32
N HIS A 17 20.40 -3.33 -8.86
CA HIS A 17 19.88 -3.34 -7.49
C HIS A 17 20.95 -3.64 -6.42
N SER A 18 22.18 -3.95 -6.82
CA SER A 18 23.32 -4.10 -5.90
C SER A 18 24.07 -2.79 -5.65
N ALA A 19 23.77 -1.75 -6.42
CA ALA A 19 24.36 -0.43 -6.24
C ALA A 19 24.00 0.16 -4.87
N PRO A 20 24.94 0.87 -4.21
CA PRO A 20 24.67 1.49 -2.90
C PRO A 20 23.62 2.60 -2.99
N GLN A 21 23.44 3.19 -4.17
CA GLN A 21 22.39 4.15 -4.46
C GLN A 21 21.74 3.82 -5.79
N VAL A 22 20.41 3.91 -5.83
CA VAL A 22 19.59 3.71 -7.02
C VAL A 22 18.73 4.95 -7.21
N ARG A 23 18.74 5.49 -8.43
CA ARG A 23 17.86 6.61 -8.76
C ARG A 23 16.42 6.13 -8.87
N LEU A 24 15.51 6.83 -8.22
CA LEU A 24 14.09 6.47 -8.21
C LEU A 24 13.50 6.50 -9.63
N ASP A 25 13.88 7.47 -10.46
CA ASP A 25 13.41 7.60 -11.84
C ASP A 25 13.76 6.40 -12.74
N ALA A 26 14.80 5.65 -12.40
CA ALA A 26 15.19 4.42 -13.08
C ALA A 26 14.31 3.21 -12.69
N LEU A 27 13.62 3.27 -11.55
CA LEU A 27 12.74 2.22 -11.04
C LEU A 27 11.28 2.40 -11.44
N LEU A 28 10.86 3.64 -11.68
CA LEU A 28 9.44 3.96 -11.86
C LEU A 28 8.90 3.47 -13.21
N PRO A 29 7.63 2.98 -13.26
CA PRO A 29 6.95 2.73 -14.52
C PRO A 29 6.87 4.00 -15.39
N VAL A 30 7.18 3.87 -16.68
CA VAL A 30 7.20 5.01 -17.61
C VAL A 30 5.82 5.28 -18.20
N VAL A 31 5.35 6.53 -18.12
CA VAL A 31 4.06 6.95 -18.70
C VAL A 31 4.01 6.68 -20.20
N GLY A 32 2.94 6.03 -20.65
CA GLY A 32 2.74 5.61 -22.03
C GLY A 32 3.37 4.26 -22.39
N ALA A 33 4.28 3.74 -21.56
CA ALA A 33 4.88 2.42 -21.73
C ALA A 33 3.98 1.31 -21.19
N VAL A 34 4.35 0.07 -21.55
CA VAL A 34 3.75 -1.14 -21.00
C VAL A 34 4.65 -1.66 -19.88
N THR A 35 4.03 -2.10 -18.80
CA THR A 35 4.68 -2.75 -17.66
C THR A 35 3.95 -4.03 -17.27
N LEU A 36 4.53 -4.81 -16.36
CA LEU A 36 4.00 -6.06 -15.83
C LEU A 36 3.88 -5.92 -14.32
N ALA A 37 2.79 -6.42 -13.74
CA ALA A 37 2.64 -6.56 -12.29
C ALA A 37 1.93 -7.87 -11.96
N TYR A 38 2.21 -8.42 -10.78
CA TYR A 38 1.65 -9.69 -10.33
C TYR A 38 0.61 -9.47 -9.25
N PHE A 39 -0.49 -10.23 -9.32
CA PHE A 39 -1.65 -10.04 -8.48
C PHE A 39 -2.08 -11.36 -7.83
N GLU A 40 -2.85 -11.25 -6.75
CA GLU A 40 -3.48 -12.40 -6.12
C GLU A 40 -4.51 -13.06 -7.06
N ARG A 41 -4.64 -14.39 -6.97
CA ARG A 41 -5.49 -15.15 -7.90
C ARG A 41 -6.99 -14.81 -7.84
N ASN A 42 -7.43 -14.26 -6.72
CA ASN A 42 -8.83 -13.93 -6.46
C ASN A 42 -9.20 -12.51 -6.92
N GLU A 43 -8.24 -11.71 -7.37
CA GLU A 43 -8.51 -10.38 -7.89
C GLU A 43 -9.25 -10.46 -9.22
N ARG A 44 -10.32 -9.66 -9.34
CA ARG A 44 -11.23 -9.67 -10.49
C ARG A 44 -10.89 -8.58 -11.50
N ILE A 45 -9.62 -8.49 -11.89
CA ILE A 45 -9.13 -7.51 -12.86
C ILE A 45 -9.56 -7.93 -14.26
N GLN A 46 -10.07 -6.99 -15.07
CA GLN A 46 -10.52 -7.26 -16.44
C GLN A 46 -9.66 -6.55 -17.48
N VAL A 47 -9.50 -7.16 -18.66
CA VAL A 47 -8.89 -6.48 -19.83
C VAL A 47 -9.70 -5.23 -20.17
N ASP A 48 -9.00 -4.19 -20.59
CA ASP A 48 -9.52 -2.85 -20.90
C ASP A 48 -10.04 -2.03 -19.72
N GLU A 49 -10.06 -2.60 -18.51
CA GLU A 49 -10.32 -1.83 -17.30
C GLU A 49 -9.20 -0.82 -17.05
N THR A 50 -9.55 0.37 -16.58
CA THR A 50 -8.59 1.32 -16.00
C THR A 50 -8.59 1.13 -14.50
N VAL A 51 -7.43 0.77 -13.96
CA VAL A 51 -7.21 0.47 -12.55
C VAL A 51 -6.26 1.47 -11.93
N ARG A 52 -6.39 1.63 -10.60
CA ARG A 52 -5.42 2.35 -9.77
C ARG A 52 -4.53 1.33 -9.07
N LEU A 53 -3.22 1.54 -9.07
CA LEU A 53 -2.25 0.62 -8.51
C LEU A 53 -1.32 1.36 -7.55
N ILE A 54 -1.06 0.77 -6.39
CA ILE A 54 0.00 1.24 -5.49
C ILE A 54 1.31 0.66 -5.98
N TRP A 55 2.27 1.53 -6.27
CA TRP A 55 3.65 1.16 -6.54
C TRP A 55 4.50 1.55 -5.34
N CYS A 56 5.31 0.63 -4.85
CA CYS A 56 6.28 0.88 -3.80
C CYS A 56 7.68 0.40 -4.25
N PRO A 57 8.76 0.99 -3.70
CA PRO A 57 10.13 0.56 -3.99
C PRO A 57 10.42 -0.86 -3.46
N SER A 58 11.58 -1.41 -3.84
CA SER A 58 11.87 -2.84 -3.76
C SER A 58 11.81 -3.45 -2.36
N VAL A 59 12.19 -2.73 -1.29
CA VAL A 59 12.12 -3.31 0.06
C VAL A 59 10.67 -3.48 0.50
N SER A 60 9.86 -2.46 0.27
CA SER A 60 8.42 -2.48 0.61
C SER A 60 7.59 -3.31 -0.35
N ASP A 61 8.04 -3.50 -1.58
CA ASP A 61 7.39 -4.43 -2.52
C ASP A 61 7.48 -5.88 -2.02
N LEU A 62 8.57 -6.24 -1.34
CA LEU A 62 8.77 -7.57 -0.77
C LEU A 62 8.18 -7.73 0.63
N ASN A 63 8.37 -6.72 1.51
CA ASN A 63 8.11 -6.85 2.95
C ASN A 63 7.09 -5.84 3.49
N GLY A 64 6.48 -5.03 2.62
CA GLY A 64 5.65 -3.89 3.02
C GLY A 64 6.46 -2.75 3.65
N TRP A 65 5.80 -1.63 3.92
CA TRP A 65 6.47 -0.45 4.49
C TRP A 65 6.96 -0.64 5.92
N SER A 66 6.57 -1.72 6.60
CA SER A 66 6.93 -1.92 8.01
C SER A 66 8.44 -2.08 8.25
N GLU A 67 9.18 -2.62 7.28
CA GLU A 67 10.65 -2.76 7.36
C GLU A 67 11.39 -1.53 6.85
N GLN A 68 10.80 -0.77 5.92
CA GLN A 68 11.41 0.42 5.34
C GLN A 68 10.40 1.56 5.24
N PRO A 69 9.95 2.16 6.37
CA PRO A 69 8.90 3.16 6.34
C PRO A 69 9.21 4.38 5.47
N SER A 70 10.48 4.76 5.32
CA SER A 70 10.85 5.90 4.45
C SER A 70 10.40 5.73 3.00
N GLU A 71 10.22 4.50 2.52
CA GLU A 71 9.74 4.21 1.16
C GLU A 71 8.31 4.65 0.90
N ILE A 72 7.51 4.95 1.94
CA ILE A 72 6.21 5.60 1.79
C ILE A 72 6.35 6.93 1.04
N ALA A 73 7.41 7.71 1.33
CA ALA A 73 7.66 8.99 0.68
C ALA A 73 8.05 8.85 -0.81
N PHE A 74 8.58 7.69 -1.19
CA PHE A 74 9.00 7.35 -2.56
C PHE A 74 7.96 6.50 -3.30
N SER A 75 6.87 6.11 -2.64
CA SER A 75 5.80 5.33 -3.23
C SER A 75 4.92 6.18 -4.15
N HIS A 76 4.30 5.53 -5.12
CA HIS A 76 3.52 6.17 -6.18
C HIS A 76 2.16 5.51 -6.35
N VAL A 77 1.24 6.28 -6.91
CA VAL A 77 -0.01 5.79 -7.46
C VAL A 77 0.10 5.80 -8.97
N LEU A 78 -0.15 4.64 -9.56
CA LEU A 78 -0.22 4.42 -10.98
C LEU A 78 -1.69 4.34 -11.40
N HIS A 79 -2.08 5.08 -12.44
CA HIS A 79 -3.27 4.76 -13.21
C HIS A 79 -2.84 4.00 -14.46
N ALA A 80 -3.42 2.82 -14.68
CA ALA A 80 -3.06 1.97 -15.80
C ALA A 80 -4.29 1.34 -16.45
N ARG A 81 -4.23 1.13 -17.77
CA ARG A 81 -5.18 0.27 -18.48
C ARG A 81 -4.65 -1.14 -18.55
N VAL A 82 -5.49 -2.11 -18.21
CA VAL A 82 -5.16 -3.53 -18.35
C VAL A 82 -5.18 -3.90 -19.83
N VAL A 83 -4.04 -4.33 -20.37
CA VAL A 83 -3.87 -4.68 -21.78
C VAL A 83 -4.03 -6.18 -21.98
N ALA A 84 -3.49 -7.00 -21.09
CA ALA A 84 -3.60 -8.44 -21.13
C ALA A 84 -3.55 -9.03 -19.71
N LEU A 85 -4.25 -10.14 -19.53
CA LEU A 85 -4.23 -10.95 -18.31
C LEU A 85 -3.36 -12.18 -18.54
N ASP A 86 -2.91 -12.77 -17.44
CA ASP A 86 -2.18 -14.05 -17.39
C ASP A 86 -1.00 -14.13 -18.38
N ALA A 87 -0.28 -13.03 -18.58
CA ALA A 87 0.90 -13.03 -19.42
C ALA A 87 2.01 -13.85 -18.76
N ALA A 88 2.46 -14.89 -19.45
CA ALA A 88 3.65 -15.63 -19.05
C ALA A 88 4.89 -14.72 -19.25
N PRO A 89 5.86 -14.71 -18.32
CA PRO A 89 7.13 -14.03 -18.58
C PRO A 89 7.80 -14.64 -19.82
N GLU A 90 8.36 -13.79 -20.68
CA GLU A 90 9.05 -14.24 -21.92
C GLU A 90 10.31 -15.06 -21.63
N SER A 91 10.83 -15.04 -20.39
CA SER A 91 11.98 -15.84 -19.97
C SER A 91 11.56 -17.15 -19.31
N THR A 92 11.96 -18.26 -19.91
CA THR A 92 11.89 -19.64 -19.38
C THR A 92 12.80 -19.91 -18.17
N ILE A 93 13.25 -18.86 -17.49
CA ILE A 93 14.02 -18.93 -16.24
C ILE A 93 13.15 -18.22 -15.21
N ASP A 94 12.17 -18.93 -14.64
CA ASP A 94 11.98 -18.96 -13.19
C ASP A 94 10.69 -19.69 -12.81
N SER A 95 10.91 -20.89 -12.28
CA SER A 95 9.97 -21.64 -11.45
C SER A 95 9.62 -20.92 -10.12
N VAL A 96 10.02 -19.65 -9.96
CA VAL A 96 9.97 -18.85 -8.73
C VAL A 96 8.64 -18.10 -8.56
N HIS A 97 7.83 -17.96 -9.61
CA HIS A 97 6.57 -17.21 -9.52
C HIS A 97 5.35 -18.06 -9.14
N PHE A 98 5.53 -19.32 -8.71
CA PHE A 98 4.52 -20.20 -8.07
C PHE A 98 3.09 -20.20 -8.70
N GLY A 99 2.96 -19.98 -10.01
CA GLY A 99 1.67 -19.88 -10.68
C GLY A 99 0.87 -18.61 -10.34
N LEU A 100 1.56 -17.50 -10.06
CA LEU A 100 1.01 -16.15 -10.02
C LEU A 100 0.78 -15.63 -11.44
N ARG A 101 -0.26 -14.81 -11.60
CA ARG A 101 -0.72 -14.30 -12.89
C ARG A 101 -0.18 -12.89 -13.10
N GLY A 102 0.71 -12.74 -14.08
CA GLY A 102 1.18 -11.43 -14.50
C GLY A 102 0.11 -10.73 -15.33
N HIS A 103 -0.16 -9.45 -15.05
CA HIS A 103 -1.03 -8.62 -15.88
C HIS A 103 -0.22 -7.53 -16.56
N VAL A 104 -0.45 -7.40 -17.86
CA VAL A 104 0.21 -6.41 -18.71
C VAL A 104 -0.59 -5.12 -18.63
N LEU A 105 0.09 -4.04 -18.26
CA LEU A 105 -0.51 -2.78 -17.90
C LEU A 105 0.08 -1.67 -18.76
N LYS A 106 -0.78 -0.85 -19.38
CA LYS A 106 -0.34 0.39 -20.02
C LYS A 106 -0.45 1.54 -19.03
N VAL A 107 0.70 2.12 -18.69
CA VAL A 107 0.84 3.24 -17.75
C VAL A 107 0.19 4.48 -18.36
N LEU A 108 -0.84 5.02 -17.70
CA LEU A 108 -1.57 6.21 -18.15
C LEU A 108 -1.10 7.47 -17.40
N SER A 109 -0.94 7.39 -16.09
CA SER A 109 -0.38 8.47 -15.27
C SER A 109 0.33 7.91 -14.05
N LEU A 110 1.28 8.66 -13.51
CA LEU A 110 2.05 8.31 -12.32
C LEU A 110 2.11 9.54 -11.41
N GLU A 111 1.71 9.36 -10.16
CA GLU A 111 1.62 10.43 -9.16
C GLU A 111 2.30 9.96 -7.86
N ARG A 112 2.92 10.87 -7.10
CA ARG A 112 3.46 10.52 -5.77
C ARG A 112 2.30 10.15 -4.84
N LEU A 113 2.48 9.10 -4.04
CA LEU A 113 1.43 8.55 -3.18
C LEU A 113 0.88 9.59 -2.21
N LEU A 114 1.72 10.19 -1.37
CA LEU A 114 1.27 11.09 -0.31
C LEU A 114 0.52 12.33 -0.85
N PRO A 115 1.03 13.04 -1.89
CA PRO A 115 0.26 14.10 -2.53
C PRO A 115 -1.07 13.62 -3.15
N ALA A 116 -1.09 12.45 -3.80
CA ALA A 116 -2.31 11.91 -4.40
C ALA A 116 -3.37 11.61 -3.34
N LEU A 117 -2.98 10.97 -2.24
CA LEU A 117 -3.87 10.67 -1.10
C LEU A 117 -4.50 11.96 -0.54
N ARG A 118 -3.71 13.02 -0.35
CA ARG A 118 -4.22 14.32 0.09
C ARG A 118 -5.07 14.99 -0.98
N GLY A 119 -4.75 14.84 -2.26
CA GLY A 119 -5.58 15.35 -3.37
C GLY A 119 -6.98 14.75 -3.40
N TRP A 120 -7.10 13.47 -3.06
CA TRP A 120 -8.39 12.76 -2.98
C TRP A 120 -9.22 13.14 -1.73
N ALA A 121 -8.63 13.85 -0.77
CA ALA A 121 -9.31 14.37 0.40
C ALA A 121 -10.50 15.28 0.07
N ASN A 122 -10.43 15.98 -1.05
CA ASN A 122 -11.37 17.05 -1.38
C ASN A 122 -12.70 16.55 -1.96
N GLY A 123 -12.98 15.25 -1.93
CA GLY A 123 -14.27 14.73 -2.35
C GLY A 123 -14.46 13.24 -2.12
N THR A 124 -15.48 12.90 -1.33
CA THR A 124 -16.36 11.71 -1.46
C THR A 124 -16.03 10.40 -0.75
N GLY A 125 -14.96 10.26 0.03
CA GLY A 125 -14.71 9.04 0.82
C GLY A 125 -15.02 9.18 2.31
N THR A 126 -16.24 8.87 2.76
CA THR A 126 -16.49 8.62 4.20
C THR A 126 -16.32 7.13 4.47
N TRP A 127 -15.13 6.76 4.93
CA TRP A 127 -14.85 5.41 5.42
C TRP A 127 -14.62 5.45 6.93
N THR A 128 -14.82 4.30 7.56
CA THR A 128 -14.69 4.09 9.01
C THR A 128 -13.67 3.00 9.27
N LEU A 129 -13.03 3.02 10.44
CA LEU A 129 -12.14 1.93 10.82
C LEU A 129 -12.90 0.59 10.83
N PRO A 130 -12.25 -0.50 10.39
CA PRO A 130 -12.93 -1.77 10.18
C PRO A 130 -13.39 -2.38 11.50
N GLN A 131 -14.62 -2.91 11.47
CA GLN A 131 -15.25 -3.58 12.59
C GLN A 131 -15.57 -5.03 12.25
N VAL A 132 -15.51 -5.91 13.25
CA VAL A 132 -15.97 -7.29 13.15
C VAL A 132 -17.17 -7.48 14.06
N ALA A 133 -18.19 -8.16 13.55
CA ALA A 133 -19.34 -8.56 14.35
C ALA A 133 -18.96 -9.69 15.29
N THR A 134 -19.34 -9.55 16.56
CA THR A 134 -19.16 -10.53 17.63
C THR A 134 -20.52 -10.81 18.28
N GLU A 135 -20.62 -11.87 19.08
CA GLU A 135 -21.83 -12.18 19.85
C GLU A 135 -22.25 -11.02 20.79
N ASN A 136 -21.30 -10.18 21.20
CA ASN A 136 -21.51 -9.06 22.12
C ASN A 136 -21.63 -7.69 21.43
N GLY A 137 -21.77 -7.66 20.09
CA GLY A 137 -21.85 -6.42 19.30
C GLY A 137 -20.69 -6.30 18.31
N SER A 138 -20.35 -5.08 17.88
CA SER A 138 -19.23 -4.87 16.97
C SER A 138 -17.94 -4.51 17.72
N LEU A 139 -16.82 -5.01 17.21
CA LEU A 139 -15.49 -4.80 17.78
C LEU A 139 -14.60 -4.12 16.74
N GLN A 140 -13.94 -3.04 17.13
CA GLN A 140 -12.98 -2.33 16.28
C GLN A 140 -11.71 -3.16 16.14
N LEU A 141 -11.30 -3.49 14.91
CA LEU A 141 -10.12 -4.36 14.70
C LEU A 141 -8.83 -3.76 15.25
N TRP A 142 -8.68 -2.44 15.15
CA TRP A 142 -7.54 -1.71 15.73
C TRP A 142 -7.48 -1.80 17.26
N ALA A 143 -8.53 -2.27 17.94
CA ALA A 143 -8.50 -2.54 19.38
C ALA A 143 -7.94 -3.94 19.73
N GLU A 144 -7.85 -4.86 18.76
CA GLU A 144 -7.51 -6.27 18.95
C GLU A 144 -6.11 -6.63 18.41
N LEU A 145 -5.23 -5.63 18.34
CA LEU A 145 -3.88 -5.82 17.83
C LEU A 145 -3.07 -6.71 18.78
N SER A 146 -2.46 -7.77 18.25
CA SER A 146 -1.41 -8.52 18.95
C SER A 146 -0.04 -7.86 18.80
N TRP A 147 0.14 -7.06 17.75
CA TRP A 147 1.34 -6.27 17.52
C TRP A 147 0.99 -4.99 16.75
N CYS A 148 1.69 -3.90 17.04
CA CYS A 148 1.58 -2.67 16.27
C CYS A 148 2.91 -1.91 16.21
N GLY A 149 3.13 -1.26 15.07
CA GLY A 149 4.29 -0.43 14.78
C GLY A 149 3.86 0.91 14.19
N ARG A 150 4.66 1.95 14.42
CA ARG A 150 4.42 3.29 13.88
C ARG A 150 5.69 3.93 13.33
N ALA A 151 5.55 4.75 12.29
CA ALA A 151 6.60 5.62 11.79
C ALA A 151 6.05 7.01 11.47
N GLU A 152 6.90 8.02 11.52
CA GLU A 152 6.61 9.34 10.98
C GLU A 152 7.36 9.51 9.66
N VAL A 153 6.63 9.79 8.58
CA VAL A 153 7.18 9.87 7.23
C VAL A 153 6.66 11.10 6.54
N ALA A 154 7.55 12.03 6.17
CA ALA A 154 7.21 13.25 5.43
C ALA A 154 6.05 14.07 6.04
N GLY A 155 5.94 14.09 7.38
CA GLY A 155 4.87 14.80 8.11
C GLY A 155 3.58 14.00 8.31
N TYR A 156 3.51 12.76 7.83
CA TYR A 156 2.40 11.83 8.05
C TYR A 156 2.75 10.78 9.11
N ILE A 157 1.73 10.19 9.71
CA ILE A 157 1.84 9.07 10.64
C ILE A 157 1.45 7.81 9.88
N TYR A 158 2.39 6.88 9.78
CA TYR A 158 2.15 5.51 9.35
C TYR A 158 1.95 4.64 10.59
N LEU A 159 0.88 3.86 10.60
CA LEU A 159 0.56 2.90 11.63
C LEU A 159 0.24 1.55 10.98
N VAL A 160 0.87 0.51 11.48
CA VAL A 160 0.66 -0.86 11.01
C VAL A 160 0.40 -1.77 12.21
N GLY A 161 -0.45 -2.76 12.02
CA GLY A 161 -0.80 -3.70 13.08
C GLY A 161 -1.20 -5.05 12.54
N SER A 162 -1.11 -6.06 13.41
CA SER A 162 -1.66 -7.38 13.14
C SER A 162 -2.53 -7.84 14.30
N THR A 163 -3.61 -8.54 13.98
CA THR A 163 -4.48 -9.17 14.97
C THR A 163 -4.12 -10.64 15.13
N ARG A 164 -4.61 -11.27 16.21
CA ARG A 164 -4.46 -12.72 16.42
C ARG A 164 -5.17 -13.57 15.36
N ALA A 165 -6.15 -12.99 14.67
CA ALA A 165 -6.91 -13.65 13.61
C ALA A 165 -6.30 -13.37 12.22
N GLU A 166 -4.98 -13.16 12.16
CA GLU A 166 -4.21 -12.98 10.92
C GLU A 166 -4.71 -11.84 10.03
N SER A 167 -5.35 -10.82 10.63
CA SER A 167 -5.64 -9.59 9.90
C SER A 167 -4.44 -8.66 10.01
N HIS A 168 -3.94 -8.19 8.87
CA HIS A 168 -2.93 -7.15 8.77
C HIS A 168 -3.61 -5.83 8.43
N LEU A 169 -3.30 -4.78 9.18
CA LEU A 169 -3.90 -3.46 9.06
C LEU A 169 -2.81 -2.44 8.83
N GLU A 170 -3.03 -1.54 7.89
CA GLU A 170 -2.15 -0.40 7.62
C GLU A 170 -2.97 0.87 7.54
N LEU A 171 -2.45 1.96 8.07
CA LEU A 171 -3.10 3.25 8.11
C LEU A 171 -2.08 4.37 7.91
N ILE A 172 -2.35 5.28 6.99
CA ILE A 172 -1.63 6.56 6.86
C ILE A 172 -2.61 7.68 7.16
N PHE A 173 -2.21 8.57 8.07
CA PHE A 173 -3.03 9.67 8.52
C PHE A 173 -2.17 10.86 8.95
N GLU A 174 -2.81 12.01 9.11
CA GLU A 174 -2.17 13.23 9.59
C GLU A 174 -2.93 13.84 10.76
N ARG A 175 -2.26 14.73 11.50
CA ARG A 175 -2.88 15.56 12.54
C ARG A 175 -3.34 16.87 11.90
N ASP A 176 -4.61 17.21 12.10
CA ASP A 176 -5.17 18.51 11.75
C ASP A 176 -5.77 19.16 13.02
N GLY A 177 -4.96 20.00 13.68
CA GLY A 177 -5.27 20.50 15.01
C GLY A 177 -5.44 19.35 16.02
N ASP A 178 -6.62 19.30 16.65
CA ASP A 178 -6.99 18.25 17.62
C ASP A 178 -7.59 16.99 16.96
N ASN A 179 -7.75 17.01 15.62
CA ASN A 179 -8.33 15.92 14.84
C ASN A 179 -7.25 15.05 14.20
N LEU A 180 -7.65 13.82 13.88
CA LEU A 180 -6.88 12.90 13.06
C LEU A 180 -7.61 12.70 11.72
N VAL A 181 -6.88 12.85 10.62
CA VAL A 181 -7.40 12.72 9.26
C VAL A 181 -6.79 11.50 8.61
N GLY A 182 -7.56 10.43 8.48
CA GLY A 182 -7.16 9.22 7.77
C GLY A 182 -7.11 9.48 6.27
N LEU A 183 -6.05 9.05 5.60
CA LEU A 183 -5.85 9.26 4.15
C LEU A 183 -5.87 7.96 3.35
N PHE A 184 -5.43 6.88 4.01
CA PHE A 184 -5.28 5.56 3.43
C PHE A 184 -5.43 4.53 4.53
N HIS A 185 -6.22 3.49 4.27
CA HIS A 185 -6.33 2.33 5.13
C HIS A 185 -6.35 1.06 4.29
N VAL A 186 -5.64 0.03 4.77
CA VAL A 186 -5.66 -1.31 4.20
C VAL A 186 -5.94 -2.32 5.28
N GLN A 187 -6.85 -3.23 4.98
CA GLN A 187 -7.05 -4.46 5.73
C GLN A 187 -6.79 -5.65 4.81
N ARG A 188 -5.81 -6.48 5.15
CA ARG A 188 -5.57 -7.78 4.52
C ARG A 188 -5.96 -8.87 5.50
N ASN A 189 -6.78 -9.82 5.09
CA ASN A 189 -7.16 -10.98 5.88
C ASN A 189 -7.44 -12.17 4.96
N PRO A 190 -7.74 -13.37 5.48
CA PRO A 190 -8.04 -14.53 4.64
C PRO A 190 -9.24 -14.37 3.68
N ALA A 191 -10.13 -13.39 3.92
CA ALA A 191 -11.25 -13.09 3.02
C ALA A 191 -10.86 -12.15 1.86
N GLY A 192 -9.70 -11.50 1.94
CA GLY A 192 -9.15 -10.66 0.88
C GLY A 192 -8.48 -9.39 1.40
N THR A 193 -8.22 -8.48 0.47
CA THR A 193 -7.67 -7.15 0.75
C THR A 193 -8.72 -6.08 0.50
N PHE A 194 -8.89 -5.19 1.47
CA PHE A 194 -9.82 -4.09 1.44
C PHE A 194 -9.05 -2.79 1.57
N PHE A 195 -9.38 -1.83 0.71
CA PHE A 195 -8.72 -0.54 0.65
C PHE A 195 -9.72 0.57 0.85
N ASP A 196 -9.36 1.52 1.72
CA ASP A 196 -10.07 2.78 1.87
C ASP A 196 -9.11 3.93 1.54
N PHE A 197 -9.61 4.90 0.77
CA PHE A 197 -8.84 6.05 0.30
C PHE A 197 -9.60 7.34 0.52
N GLY A 198 -8.82 8.42 0.62
CA GLY A 198 -9.35 9.77 0.75
C GLY A 198 -9.46 10.17 2.21
N ALA A 199 -9.55 11.48 2.44
CA ALA A 199 -9.62 12.03 3.77
C ALA A 199 -10.92 11.66 4.48
N THR A 200 -10.77 10.99 5.62
CA THR A 200 -11.83 10.80 6.59
C THR A 200 -11.41 11.42 7.92
N TYR A 201 -12.29 12.19 8.54
CA TYR A 201 -12.10 12.62 9.91
C TYR A 201 -12.56 11.50 10.83
N PHE A 202 -11.65 11.00 11.66
CA PHE A 202 -12.01 9.98 12.62
C PHE A 202 -12.97 10.52 13.67
N THR A 203 -13.96 9.70 14.04
CA THR A 203 -14.86 10.01 15.15
C THR A 203 -14.09 10.13 16.46
N GLU A 204 -14.70 10.71 17.50
CA GLU A 204 -14.06 10.81 18.81
C GLU A 204 -13.62 9.43 19.36
N LEU A 205 -14.45 8.40 19.16
CA LEU A 205 -14.14 7.03 19.59
C LEU A 205 -12.95 6.45 18.82
N GLU A 206 -12.92 6.61 17.50
CA GLU A 206 -11.81 6.15 16.67
C GLU A 206 -10.53 6.91 16.98
N ARG A 207 -10.60 8.23 17.21
CA ARG A 207 -9.46 9.05 17.61
C ARG A 207 -8.90 8.59 18.96
N CYS A 208 -9.74 8.39 19.97
CA CYS A 208 -9.32 7.87 21.27
C CYS A 208 -8.68 6.47 21.15
N LEU A 209 -9.23 5.61 20.28
CA LEU A 209 -8.64 4.31 19.98
C LEU A 209 -7.26 4.45 19.33
N LEU A 210 -7.14 5.24 18.27
CA LEU A 210 -5.89 5.44 17.54
C LEU A 210 -4.81 6.07 18.41
N GLU A 211 -5.14 7.08 19.23
CA GLU A 211 -4.18 7.67 20.17
C GLU A 211 -3.69 6.64 21.19
N ARG A 212 -4.59 5.76 21.70
CA ARG A 212 -4.18 4.66 22.57
C ARG A 212 -3.24 3.69 21.84
N VAL A 213 -3.57 3.31 20.61
CA VAL A 213 -2.73 2.42 19.80
C VAL A 213 -1.37 3.05 19.53
N LEU A 214 -1.33 4.33 19.12
CA LEU A 214 -0.10 5.09 18.88
C LEU A 214 0.81 5.13 20.10
N ASN A 215 0.23 5.33 21.29
CA ASN A 215 0.99 5.36 22.54
C ASN A 215 1.59 4.00 22.91
N SER A 216 1.02 2.90 22.40
CA SER A 216 1.55 1.54 22.59
C SER A 216 2.41 1.01 21.43
N ALA A 217 2.37 1.68 20.27
CA ALA A 217 3.00 1.19 19.05
C ALA A 217 4.52 1.28 19.11
N HIS A 218 5.18 0.23 18.63
CA HIS A 218 6.63 0.21 18.52
C HIS A 218 7.11 1.20 17.47
N PRO A 219 8.12 2.04 17.74
CA PRO A 219 8.69 2.90 16.73
C PRO A 219 9.37 2.03 15.66
N LEU A 220 9.02 2.26 14.41
CA LEU A 220 9.63 1.63 13.24
C LEU A 220 10.72 2.54 12.69
N CYS A 221 11.78 1.91 12.20
CA CYS A 221 12.87 2.57 11.50
C CYS A 221 13.24 1.73 10.29
N ASP A 222 13.84 2.38 9.31
CA ASP A 222 14.42 1.73 8.15
C ASP A 222 15.42 0.65 8.57
N THR A 223 15.20 -0.59 8.11
CA THR A 223 16.13 -1.71 8.30
C THR A 223 17.32 -1.62 7.33
N HIS A 224 17.13 -0.97 6.18
CA HIS A 224 18.17 -0.73 5.20
C HIS A 224 18.62 0.74 5.20
N PRO A 225 19.93 1.01 4.97
CA PRO A 225 20.40 2.37 4.72
C PRO A 225 19.63 3.03 3.57
N LEU A 226 19.52 4.36 3.62
CA LEU A 226 18.94 5.13 2.52
C LEU A 226 19.71 4.84 1.22
N TYR A 227 19.04 4.17 0.29
CA TYR A 227 19.59 3.77 -1.00
C TYR A 227 18.89 4.48 -2.18
N LEU A 228 17.67 5.00 -1.97
CA LEU A 228 16.94 5.73 -3.01
C LEU A 228 17.39 7.20 -3.06
N VAL A 229 17.63 7.67 -4.27
CA VAL A 229 17.91 9.10 -4.57
C VAL A 229 16.98 9.59 -5.67
N GLU A 230 16.59 10.87 -5.61
CA GLU A 230 15.76 11.53 -6.65
C GLU A 230 16.56 11.92 -7.91
#